data_AF-A0A0P0VUB1-F1
#
_entry.id   AF-A0A0P0VUB1-F1
#
_cell.length_a   1.000
_cell.length_b   1.000
_cell.length_c   1.000
_cell.angle_alpha   90.00
_cell.angle_beta   90.00
_cell.angle_gamma   90.00
#
_symmetry.space_group_name_H-M   'P 1'
#
loop_
_entity.id
_entity.type
_entity.pdbx_description
1 polymer ?
#
loop_
_entity_poly.entity_id
_entity_poly.type
_entity_poly.pdbx_seq_one_letter_code
_entity_poly.pdbx_strand_id
1 'polypeptide(L)'
;MGKKQHSKDRMFITRTEWATEWGGAKQKEAGTPFKRLPFYCCALTFLPFEDPVCTADGSVFDLMSIIPYIKKFGKHPVTGTPLKQEDLMPLTFHKNSDGEFQCPVLNKVFTEFTHIVAVKTTGNVFCYEVGFGNPRTQHQAKELERIAN
;
A
#
# COMPACT_ATOMS: atom_id res chain seq x y z
N MET A 1 -14.04 52.96 5.48
CA MET A 1 -14.18 52.73 6.94
C MET A 1 -15.04 51.49 7.13
N GLY A 2 -14.46 50.34 7.46
CA GLY A 2 -15.14 49.05 7.40
C GLY A 2 -16.20 48.89 8.49
N LYS A 3 -17.49 48.92 8.13
CA LYS A 3 -18.64 48.79 9.04
C LYS A 3 -18.71 47.47 9.84
N LYS A 4 -17.75 46.56 9.71
CA LYS A 4 -17.76 45.24 10.39
C LYS A 4 -16.87 45.16 11.64
N GLN A 5 -16.07 46.18 11.96
CA GLN A 5 -15.13 46.09 13.09
C GLN A 5 -15.83 46.09 14.46
N HIS A 6 -16.97 46.79 14.60
CA HIS A 6 -17.67 46.91 15.88
C HIS A 6 -18.49 45.67 16.27
N SER A 7 -18.74 44.73 15.35
CA SER A 7 -19.55 43.54 15.66
C SER A 7 -18.82 42.50 16.53
N LYS A 8 -17.49 42.61 16.67
CA LYS A 8 -16.66 41.70 17.49
C LYS A 8 -16.41 42.23 18.91
N ASP A 9 -16.81 43.45 19.23
CA ASP A 9 -16.57 44.07 20.54
C ASP A 9 -17.69 43.69 21.53
N ARG A 10 -17.68 42.43 21.97
CA ARG A 10 -18.70 41.83 22.83
C ARG A 10 -18.04 40.96 23.91
N MET A 11 -18.64 40.90 25.09
CA MET A 11 -18.09 40.21 26.28
C MET A 11 -18.18 38.67 26.22
N PHE A 12 -18.57 38.07 25.09
CA PHE A 12 -18.77 36.63 24.95
C PHE A 12 -18.29 36.12 23.59
N ILE A 13 -17.65 34.95 23.57
CA ILE A 13 -17.13 34.30 22.36
C ILE A 13 -18.24 33.50 21.69
N THR A 14 -18.49 33.67 20.37
CA THR A 14 -19.44 32.82 19.62
C THR A 14 -18.91 31.39 19.51
N ARG A 15 -19.80 30.41 19.28
CA ARG A 15 -19.39 29.05 18.88
C ARG A 15 -18.41 29.08 17.70
N THR A 16 -18.68 29.90 16.69
CA THR A 16 -17.82 30.01 15.49
C THR A 16 -16.45 30.55 15.86
N GLU A 17 -16.38 31.65 16.60
CA GLU A 17 -15.13 32.25 17.09
C GLU A 17 -14.33 31.31 17.99
N TRP A 18 -14.99 30.54 18.85
CA TRP A 18 -14.35 29.47 19.61
C TRP A 18 -13.80 28.37 18.69
N ALA A 19 -14.56 27.94 17.68
CA ALA A 19 -14.12 26.91 16.76
C ALA A 19 -12.96 27.36 15.84
N THR A 20 -12.92 28.64 15.44
CA THR A 20 -11.99 29.14 14.41
C THR A 20 -10.81 29.97 14.95
N GLU A 21 -11.03 30.82 15.96
CA GLU A 21 -10.09 31.86 16.39
C GLU A 21 -9.43 31.56 17.76
N TRP A 22 -10.18 31.09 18.77
CA TRP A 22 -9.68 31.02 20.17
C TRP A 22 -9.79 29.67 20.91
N GLY A 23 -10.50 28.67 20.40
CA GLY A 23 -10.70 27.38 21.09
C GLY A 23 -9.50 26.42 21.02
N GLY A 24 -9.45 25.46 21.95
CA GLY A 24 -8.30 24.55 22.14
C GLY A 24 -8.28 23.28 21.27
N ALA A 25 -9.40 22.91 20.64
CA ALA A 25 -9.48 21.74 19.75
C ALA A 25 -10.14 22.16 18.42
N LYS A 26 -9.32 22.49 17.43
CA LYS A 26 -9.79 22.69 16.05
C LYS A 26 -10.34 21.38 15.52
N GLN A 27 -11.38 21.42 14.69
CA GLN A 27 -11.81 20.24 13.93
C GLN A 27 -10.61 19.79 13.10
N LYS A 28 -9.92 18.74 13.55
CA LYS A 28 -8.94 18.04 12.73
C LYS A 28 -9.68 17.59 11.48
N GLU A 29 -9.03 17.62 10.31
CA GLU A 29 -9.63 16.99 9.13
C GLU A 29 -10.13 15.62 9.55
N ALA A 30 -11.43 15.36 9.35
CA ALA A 30 -12.07 14.13 9.81
C ALA A 30 -11.57 12.88 9.04
N GLY A 31 -10.54 13.04 8.22
CA GLY A 31 -9.80 11.93 7.66
C GLY A 31 -9.11 11.17 8.77
N THR A 32 -9.55 9.93 9.00
CA THR A 32 -8.67 8.91 9.57
C THR A 32 -7.35 8.96 8.81
N PRO A 33 -6.18 8.98 9.49
CA PRO A 33 -4.91 8.95 8.79
C PRO A 33 -4.90 7.72 7.88
N PHE A 34 -4.78 7.94 6.57
CA PHE A 34 -4.71 6.86 5.60
C PHE A 34 -3.43 6.07 5.89
N LYS A 35 -3.57 4.94 6.59
CA LYS A 35 -2.47 4.02 6.82
C LYS A 35 -2.47 3.02 5.67
N ARG A 36 -1.34 2.96 4.97
CA ARG A 36 -1.11 1.99 3.90
C ARG A 36 -1.16 0.57 4.44
N LEU A 37 -1.56 -0.38 3.59
CA LEU A 37 -1.50 -1.78 3.95
C LEU A 37 -0.01 -2.17 4.01
N PRO A 38 0.47 -2.83 5.08
CA PRO A 38 1.83 -3.33 5.09
C PRO A 38 2.06 -4.31 3.94
N PHE A 39 3.23 -4.25 3.32
CA PHE A 39 3.57 -5.07 2.15
C PHE A 39 3.55 -6.57 2.44
N TYR A 40 3.62 -6.99 3.70
CA TYR A 40 3.60 -8.38 4.14
C TYR A 40 2.18 -8.90 4.44
N CYS A 41 1.15 -8.08 4.22
CA CYS A 41 -0.24 -8.45 4.49
C CYS A 41 -1.02 -8.74 3.21
N CYS A 42 -1.94 -9.71 3.31
CA CYS A 42 -2.89 -10.03 2.26
C CYS A 42 -3.99 -8.95 2.13
N ALA A 43 -4.28 -8.50 0.92
CA ALA A 43 -5.35 -7.51 0.68
C ALA A 43 -6.78 -8.06 0.87
N LEU A 44 -6.96 -9.37 1.03
CA LEU A 44 -8.24 -10.02 1.34
C LEU A 44 -8.48 -10.16 2.84
N THR A 45 -7.52 -10.75 3.55
CA THR A 45 -7.67 -11.11 4.97
C THR A 45 -7.08 -10.07 5.91
N PHE A 46 -6.25 -9.15 5.40
CA PHE A 46 -5.45 -8.18 6.18
C PHE A 46 -4.47 -8.83 7.17
N LEU A 47 -4.27 -10.14 7.06
CA LEU A 47 -3.32 -10.92 7.84
C LEU A 47 -1.98 -11.03 7.10
N PRO A 48 -0.87 -11.26 7.81
CA PRO A 48 0.39 -11.61 7.18
C PRO A 48 0.22 -12.83 6.26
N PHE A 49 0.79 -12.78 5.06
CA PHE A 49 0.75 -13.92 4.14
C PHE A 49 1.78 -15.00 4.50
N GLU A 50 1.49 -16.23 4.11
CA GLU A 50 2.45 -17.35 4.16
C GLU A 50 2.96 -17.65 2.75
N ASP A 51 2.03 -17.83 1.81
CA ASP A 51 2.29 -18.09 0.40
C ASP A 51 1.79 -16.91 -0.45
N PRO A 52 2.60 -15.84 -0.60
CA PRO A 52 2.17 -14.65 -1.30
C PRO A 52 2.02 -14.90 -2.80
N VAL A 53 0.92 -14.40 -3.35
CA VAL A 53 0.68 -14.32 -4.79
C VAL A 53 0.27 -12.91 -5.17
N CYS A 54 0.62 -12.49 -6.38
CA CYS A 54 0.30 -11.18 -6.92
C CYS A 54 -0.63 -11.31 -8.12
N THR A 55 -1.53 -10.35 -8.28
CA THR A 55 -2.27 -10.12 -9.53
C THR A 55 -1.57 -9.05 -10.36
N ALA A 56 -1.94 -8.96 -11.64
CA ALA A 56 -1.38 -8.01 -12.60
C ALA A 56 -1.44 -6.52 -12.16
N ASP A 57 -2.38 -6.21 -11.25
CA ASP A 57 -2.58 -4.87 -10.68
C ASP A 57 -1.55 -4.54 -9.58
N GLY A 58 -0.69 -5.49 -9.19
CA GLY A 58 0.23 -5.34 -8.07
C GLY A 58 -0.39 -5.62 -6.69
N SER A 59 -1.61 -6.15 -6.64
CA SER A 59 -2.27 -6.50 -5.36
C SER A 59 -1.75 -7.84 -4.84
N VAL A 60 -1.30 -7.87 -3.58
CA VAL A 60 -0.79 -9.10 -2.95
C VAL A 60 -1.89 -9.80 -2.17
N PHE A 61 -2.00 -11.10 -2.40
CA PHE A 61 -2.90 -12.01 -1.73
C PHE A 61 -2.16 -13.20 -1.17
N ASP A 62 -2.84 -13.93 -0.29
CA ASP A 62 -2.34 -15.20 0.23
C ASP A 62 -3.02 -16.33 -0.54
N LEU A 63 -2.25 -17.33 -0.98
CA LEU A 63 -2.71 -18.43 -1.83
C LEU A 63 -3.92 -19.15 -1.26
N MET A 64 -3.91 -19.42 0.06
CA MET A 64 -4.97 -20.14 0.77
C MET A 64 -6.29 -19.36 0.80
N SER A 65 -6.21 -18.03 0.76
CA SER A 65 -7.38 -17.14 0.78
C SER A 65 -7.94 -16.82 -0.61
N ILE A 66 -7.07 -16.64 -1.61
CA ILE A 66 -7.48 -16.16 -2.93
C ILE A 66 -8.03 -17.27 -3.83
N ILE A 67 -7.50 -18.49 -3.75
CA ILE A 67 -8.01 -19.63 -4.53
C ILE A 67 -9.50 -19.91 -4.23
N PRO A 68 -9.94 -20.07 -2.96
CA PRO A 68 -11.35 -20.29 -2.68
C PRO A 68 -12.22 -19.08 -3.05
N TYR A 69 -11.68 -17.85 -2.94
CA TYR A 69 -12.38 -16.64 -3.38
C TYR A 69 -12.65 -16.65 -4.89
N ILE A 70 -11.63 -16.92 -5.71
CA ILE A 70 -11.74 -17.00 -7.17
C ILE A 70 -12.70 -18.12 -7.57
N LYS A 71 -12.63 -19.30 -6.93
CA LYS A 71 -13.55 -20.42 -7.22
C LYS A 71 -15.01 -20.05 -6.96
N LYS A 72 -15.29 -19.22 -5.95
CA LYS A 72 -16.65 -18.83 -5.57
C LYS A 72 -17.21 -17.67 -6.40
N PHE A 73 -16.38 -16.68 -6.73
CA PHE A 73 -16.86 -15.42 -7.33
C PHE A 73 -16.27 -15.10 -8.70
N GLY A 74 -15.16 -15.72 -9.12
CA GLY A 74 -14.54 -15.52 -10.43
C GLY A 74 -14.08 -14.09 -10.72
N LYS A 75 -13.82 -13.29 -9.70
CA LYS A 75 -13.52 -11.85 -9.81
C LYS A 75 -12.37 -11.44 -8.89
N HIS A 76 -11.75 -10.31 -9.20
CA HIS A 76 -10.72 -9.67 -8.38
C HIS A 76 -11.40 -9.00 -7.16
N PRO A 77 -10.91 -9.22 -5.93
CA PRO A 77 -11.58 -8.71 -4.73
C PRO A 77 -11.53 -7.19 -4.57
N VAL A 78 -10.49 -6.53 -5.09
CA VAL A 78 -10.31 -5.07 -5.03
C VAL A 78 -10.98 -4.35 -6.20
N THR A 79 -10.63 -4.69 -7.44
CA THR A 79 -11.08 -3.99 -8.66
C THR A 79 -12.41 -4.51 -9.23
N GLY A 80 -12.80 -5.75 -8.91
CA GLY A 80 -14.01 -6.37 -9.46
C GLY A 80 -13.88 -6.90 -10.89
N THR A 81 -12.69 -6.84 -11.49
CA THR A 81 -12.42 -7.40 -12.83
C THR A 81 -12.45 -8.93 -12.81
N PRO A 82 -12.75 -9.62 -13.93
CA PRO A 82 -12.62 -11.07 -14.00
C PRO A 82 -11.17 -11.49 -13.72
N LEU A 83 -10.99 -12.45 -12.82
CA LEU A 83 -9.67 -12.95 -12.41
C LEU A 83 -9.67 -14.48 -12.43
N LYS A 84 -8.70 -15.08 -13.13
CA LYS A 84 -8.50 -16.54 -13.15
C LYS A 84 -7.35 -16.94 -12.23
N GLN A 85 -7.30 -18.23 -11.89
CA GLN A 85 -6.19 -18.79 -11.12
C GLN A 85 -4.85 -18.72 -11.87
N GLU A 86 -4.88 -18.77 -13.21
CA GLU A 86 -3.69 -18.68 -14.07
C GLU A 86 -3.06 -17.28 -14.10
N ASP A 87 -3.85 -16.25 -13.77
CA ASP A 87 -3.38 -14.86 -13.72
C ASP A 87 -2.64 -14.55 -12.41
N LEU A 88 -2.62 -15.50 -11.46
CA LEU A 88 -1.91 -15.35 -10.20
C LEU A 88 -0.44 -15.70 -10.38
N MET A 89 0.42 -14.80 -9.91
CA MET A 89 1.86 -14.99 -9.94
C MET A 89 2.38 -15.28 -8.53
N PRO A 90 3.03 -16.44 -8.29
CA PRO A 90 3.63 -16.71 -6.99
C PRO A 90 4.79 -15.73 -6.74
N LEU A 91 4.85 -15.16 -5.54
CA LEU A 91 5.93 -14.25 -5.13
C LEU A 91 6.93 -14.97 -4.24
N THR A 92 8.20 -14.68 -4.44
CA THR A 92 9.29 -15.17 -3.59
C THR A 92 9.97 -14.00 -2.90
N PHE A 93 9.80 -13.94 -1.57
CA PHE A 93 10.48 -12.96 -0.73
C PHE A 93 11.73 -13.58 -0.09
N HIS A 94 12.84 -12.86 -0.16
CA HIS A 94 14.08 -13.23 0.52
C HIS A 94 14.08 -12.70 1.96
N LYS A 95 14.49 -13.54 2.92
CA LYS A 95 14.63 -13.17 4.34
C LYS A 95 16.10 -13.19 4.73
N ASN A 96 16.52 -12.21 5.53
CA ASN A 96 17.86 -12.18 6.13
C ASN A 96 17.94 -13.15 7.32
N SER A 97 19.14 -13.33 7.88
CA SER A 97 19.40 -14.07 9.12
C SER A 97 18.58 -13.61 10.32
N ASP A 98 18.22 -12.32 10.37
CA ASP A 98 17.34 -11.73 11.40
C ASP A 98 15.84 -11.99 11.18
N GLY A 99 15.48 -12.68 10.07
CA GLY A 99 14.08 -12.97 9.71
C GLY A 99 13.35 -11.83 9.00
N GLU A 100 14.00 -10.69 8.77
CA GLU A 100 13.43 -9.53 8.06
C GLU A 100 13.46 -9.71 6.54
N PHE A 101 12.44 -9.18 5.86
CA PHE A 101 12.39 -9.21 4.39
C PHE A 101 13.40 -8.23 3.80
N GLN A 102 14.25 -8.71 2.89
CA GLN A 102 15.37 -7.95 2.34
C GLN A 102 15.46 -8.14 0.82
N CYS A 103 15.89 -7.09 0.12
CA CYS A 103 16.24 -7.22 -1.29
C CYS A 103 17.52 -8.06 -1.45
N PRO A 104 17.51 -9.16 -2.24
CA PRO A 104 18.64 -10.09 -2.36
C PRO A 104 19.86 -9.49 -3.08
N VAL A 105 19.70 -8.36 -3.78
CA VAL A 105 20.79 -7.72 -4.54
C VAL A 105 21.44 -6.59 -3.76
N LEU A 106 20.63 -5.72 -3.15
CA LEU A 106 21.13 -4.54 -2.41
C LEU A 106 21.42 -4.83 -0.95
N ASN A 107 21.01 -6.00 -0.44
CA ASN A 107 21.05 -6.29 0.99
C ASN A 107 20.36 -5.18 1.82
N LYS A 108 19.29 -4.59 1.30
CA LYS A 108 18.50 -3.55 1.96
C LYS A 108 17.19 -4.13 2.47
N VAL A 109 16.89 -3.93 3.75
CA VAL A 109 15.64 -4.36 4.38
C VAL A 109 14.47 -3.55 3.80
N PHE A 110 13.36 -4.23 3.50
CA PHE A 110 12.14 -3.59 3.02
C PHE A 110 11.45 -2.85 4.16
N THR A 111 11.14 -1.59 3.93
CA THR A 111 10.35 -0.75 4.84
C THR A 111 9.06 -0.33 4.16
N GLU A 112 8.09 0.21 4.92
CA GLU A 112 6.82 0.72 4.39
C GLU A 112 6.99 1.81 3.31
N PHE A 113 8.16 2.47 3.27
CA PHE A 113 8.50 3.51 2.31
C PHE A 113 9.33 3.01 1.12
N THR A 114 9.83 1.77 1.17
CA THR A 114 10.57 1.21 0.03
C THR A 114 9.63 0.89 -1.12
N HIS A 115 10.05 1.28 -2.34
CA HIS A 115 9.36 0.87 -3.54
C HIS A 115 9.75 -0.58 -3.88
N ILE A 116 8.79 -1.48 -3.69
CA ILE A 116 8.96 -2.92 -3.90
C ILE A 116 8.38 -3.28 -5.25
N VAL A 117 9.09 -4.17 -5.95
CA VAL A 117 8.74 -4.58 -7.30
C VAL A 117 8.97 -6.07 -7.47
N ALA A 118 8.05 -6.75 -8.15
CA ALA A 118 8.18 -8.16 -8.49
C ALA A 118 8.44 -8.36 -9.98
N VAL A 119 9.27 -9.36 -10.32
CA VAL A 119 9.48 -9.80 -11.70
C VAL A 119 8.42 -10.85 -12.05
N LYS A 120 7.54 -10.56 -13.01
CA LYS A 120 6.45 -11.47 -13.41
C LYS A 120 6.89 -12.89 -13.80
N THR A 121 8.00 -13.04 -14.53
CA THR A 121 8.48 -14.38 -14.97
C THR A 121 8.98 -15.27 -13.84
N THR A 122 9.58 -14.69 -12.79
CA THR A 122 10.23 -15.47 -11.72
C THR A 122 9.53 -15.34 -10.37
N GLY A 123 8.67 -14.35 -10.19
CA GLY A 123 8.05 -14.03 -8.90
C GLY A 123 9.00 -13.39 -7.89
N ASN A 124 10.27 -13.17 -8.23
CA ASN A 124 11.24 -12.64 -7.29
C ASN A 124 11.00 -11.16 -6.99
N VAL A 125 11.05 -10.83 -5.70
CA VAL A 125 10.79 -9.47 -5.20
C VAL A 125 12.10 -8.71 -4.98
N PHE A 126 12.17 -7.51 -5.54
CA PHE A 126 13.33 -6.62 -5.48
C PHE A 126 12.97 -5.19 -5.08
N CYS A 127 13.98 -4.42 -4.70
CA CYS A 127 13.86 -2.97 -4.58
C CYS A 127 13.83 -2.35 -5.98
N TYR A 128 13.01 -1.31 -6.16
CA TYR A 128 12.88 -0.55 -7.42
C TYR A 128 14.23 -0.09 -7.98
N GLU A 129 15.17 0.28 -7.11
CA GLU A 129 16.52 0.73 -7.49
C GLU A 129 17.31 -0.32 -8.29
N VAL A 130 17.08 -1.62 -8.04
CA VAL A 130 17.76 -2.72 -8.76
C VAL A 130 17.32 -2.80 -10.22
N GLY A 131 16.05 -2.51 -10.50
CA GLY A 131 15.46 -2.62 -11.84
C GLY A 131 16.14 -1.73 -12.88
N PHE A 132 16.70 -0.59 -12.46
CA PHE A 132 17.35 0.37 -13.36
C PHE A 132 18.86 0.13 -13.53
N GLY A 133 19.55 -0.35 -12.50
CA GLY A 133 21.02 -0.40 -12.48
C GLY A 133 21.66 -1.66 -13.06
N ASN A 134 20.97 -2.80 -13.10
CA ASN A 134 21.58 -4.07 -13.45
C ASN A 134 21.13 -4.58 -14.85
N PRO A 135 22.04 -4.70 -15.83
CA PRO A 135 21.69 -5.12 -17.19
C PRO A 135 21.07 -6.54 -17.26
N ARG A 136 21.38 -7.42 -16.30
CA ARG A 136 20.75 -8.76 -16.23
C ARG A 136 19.27 -8.70 -15.85
N THR A 137 18.87 -7.73 -15.03
CA THR A 137 17.49 -7.54 -14.59
C THR A 137 16.74 -6.49 -15.42
N GLN A 138 17.42 -5.63 -16.19
CA GLN A 138 16.78 -4.63 -17.06
C GLN A 138 15.86 -5.26 -18.13
N HIS A 139 16.21 -6.43 -18.67
CA HIS A 139 15.32 -7.16 -19.59
C HIS A 139 14.06 -7.67 -18.87
N GLN A 140 14.17 -8.03 -17.59
CA GLN A 140 13.06 -8.40 -16.72
C GLN A 140 12.30 -7.17 -16.18
N ALA A 141 12.92 -5.98 -16.24
CA ALA A 141 12.40 -4.75 -15.67
C ALA A 141 11.13 -4.22 -16.39
N LYS A 142 10.89 -4.66 -17.63
CA LYS A 142 9.67 -4.31 -18.38
C LYS A 142 8.40 -4.96 -17.83
N GLU A 143 8.54 -5.95 -16.96
CA GLU A 143 7.45 -6.74 -16.39
C GLU A 143 7.34 -6.56 -14.87
N LEU A 144 7.78 -5.39 -14.41
CA LEU A 144 7.82 -4.98 -13.02
C LEU A 144 6.43 -4.53 -12.57
N GLU A 145 5.79 -5.36 -11.78
CA GLU A 145 4.58 -4.96 -11.08
C GLU A 145 4.95 -4.35 -9.74
N ARG A 146 4.55 -3.09 -9.58
CA ARG A 146 4.69 -2.41 -8.30
C ARG A 146 3.72 -3.07 -7.34
N ILE A 147 4.23 -3.66 -6.27
CA ILE A 147 3.36 -4.12 -5.18
C ILE A 147 2.66 -2.89 -4.60
N ALA A 148 1.33 -2.88 -4.68
CA ALA A 148 0.52 -1.82 -4.14
C ALA A 148 0.54 -1.92 -2.59
N ASN A 149 1.19 -0.94 -1.96
CA ASN A 149 1.08 -0.65 -0.53
C ASN A 149 0.16 0.56 -0.32
#